data_AF-A0A222EQD3-F1
#
_entry.id   AF-A0A222EQD3-F1
#
_cell.length_a   1.000
_cell.length_b   1.000
_cell.length_c   1.000
_cell.angle_alpha   90.00
_cell.angle_beta   90.00
_cell.angle_gamma   90.00
#
_symmetry.space_group_name_H-M   'P 1'
#
loop_
_entity.id
_entity.type
_entity.pdbx_description
1 polymer ?
#
loop_
_entity_poly.entity_id
_entity_poly.type
_entity_poly.pdbx_seq_one_letter_code
_entity_poly.pdbx_strand_id
1 'polypeptide(L)'
;MQPTEKFKIVYDIKTKIINDYKLIEDIYMNKLVNYFKDTKIKIDISCIKKQRVILSGVYLMYCEIDNSIIFSYVGESIDLFKRFKQHIQGLNSNKKKYRIMSKLGATESNIKFLILSLEKDQSKRLFLETYYIYILRSKRYNMNTKLVSKRAKCSNNHGNMYSRLNNLQKAKFRLSIYIKCRNKLCKEVINISHNKELLYNRI
;
A
#
# COMPACT_ATOMS: atom_id res chain seq x y z
N MET A 1 7.40 25.58 -10.25
CA MET A 1 8.23 24.43 -9.84
C MET A 1 8.40 23.47 -11.02
N GLN A 2 9.63 23.13 -11.36
CA GLN A 2 9.96 22.22 -12.46
C GLN A 2 9.50 20.79 -12.15
N PRO A 3 9.12 19.97 -13.15
CA PRO A 3 8.66 18.59 -12.92
C PRO A 3 9.66 17.68 -12.18
N THR A 4 10.96 17.97 -12.32
CA THR A 4 12.05 17.28 -11.62
C THR A 4 12.06 17.59 -10.12
N GLU A 5 11.85 18.85 -9.76
CA GLU A 5 11.75 19.31 -8.36
C GLU A 5 10.52 18.71 -7.69
N LYS A 6 9.36 18.77 -8.35
CA LYS A 6 8.11 18.11 -7.89
C LYS A 6 8.34 16.64 -7.59
N PHE A 7 8.99 15.93 -8.52
CA PHE A 7 9.31 14.52 -8.33
C PHE A 7 10.23 14.27 -7.13
N LYS A 8 11.26 15.10 -6.94
CA LYS A 8 12.17 14.97 -5.80
C LYS A 8 11.42 15.14 -4.47
N ILE A 9 10.56 16.14 -4.35
CA ILE A 9 9.73 16.36 -3.15
C ILE A 9 8.85 15.13 -2.89
N VAL A 10 8.11 14.67 -3.89
CA VAL A 10 7.22 13.51 -3.73
C VAL A 10 7.99 12.24 -3.41
N TYR A 11 9.16 12.05 -4.03
CA TYR A 11 10.04 10.93 -3.73
C TYR A 11 10.51 10.99 -2.27
N ASP A 12 10.93 12.16 -1.80
CA ASP A 12 11.40 12.35 -0.43
C ASP A 12 10.29 12.11 0.59
N ILE A 13 9.10 12.70 0.40
CA ILE A 13 7.88 12.42 1.19
C ILE A 13 7.59 10.91 1.29
N LYS A 14 7.74 10.18 0.18
CA LYS A 14 7.43 8.73 0.16
C LYS A 14 8.53 7.85 0.74
N THR A 15 9.78 8.31 0.81
CA THR A 15 10.93 7.43 1.06
C THR A 15 11.78 7.80 2.27
N LYS A 16 11.69 9.03 2.77
CA LYS A 16 12.49 9.55 3.87
C LYS A 16 11.58 9.95 5.03
N ILE A 17 12.19 10.18 6.19
CA ILE A 17 11.54 10.82 7.34
C ILE A 17 12.11 12.23 7.40
N ILE A 18 11.34 13.21 6.94
CA ILE A 18 11.73 14.63 6.95
C ILE A 18 10.66 15.38 7.75
N ASN A 19 11.05 16.05 8.83
CA ASN A 19 10.09 16.67 9.74
C ASN A 19 9.28 17.78 9.06
N ASP A 20 9.89 18.55 8.16
CA ASP A 20 9.22 19.61 7.39
C ASP A 20 8.08 19.08 6.51
N TYR A 21 8.12 17.79 6.14
CA TYR A 21 7.07 17.15 5.35
C TYR A 21 6.02 16.42 6.17
N LYS A 22 6.15 16.39 7.51
CA LYS A 22 5.23 15.65 8.38
C LYS A 22 3.78 16.07 8.16
N LEU A 23 3.47 17.37 8.22
CA LEU A 23 2.09 17.85 8.05
C LEU A 23 1.51 17.44 6.68
N ILE A 24 2.31 17.52 5.62
CA ILE A 24 1.89 17.13 4.27
C ILE A 24 1.65 15.61 4.20
N GLU A 25 2.51 14.80 4.81
CA GLU A 25 2.32 13.34 4.92
C GLU A 25 1.04 13.00 5.70
N ASP A 26 0.77 13.68 6.80
CA ASP A 26 -0.40 13.47 7.65
C ASP A 26 -1.69 13.76 6.87
N ILE A 27 -1.74 14.92 6.20
CA ILE A 27 -2.85 15.31 5.32
C ILE A 27 -3.00 14.30 4.17
N TYR A 28 -1.89 13.88 3.57
CA TYR A 28 -1.88 12.89 2.50
C TYR A 28 -2.49 11.57 2.92
N MET A 29 -2.03 11.01 4.03
CA MET A 29 -2.47 9.71 4.51
C MET A 29 -3.93 9.73 4.95
N ASN A 30 -4.35 10.75 5.71
CA ASN A 30 -5.74 10.88 6.14
C ASN A 30 -6.69 11.02 4.95
N LYS A 31 -6.38 11.91 4.00
CA LYS A 31 -7.22 12.10 2.81
C LYS A 31 -7.34 10.82 1.98
N LEU A 32 -6.22 10.14 1.75
CA LEU A 32 -6.18 8.94 0.92
C LEU A 32 -6.91 7.76 1.58
N VAL A 33 -6.72 7.55 2.88
CA VAL A 33 -7.42 6.49 3.60
C VAL A 33 -8.92 6.80 3.69
N ASN A 34 -9.32 8.05 3.94
CA ASN A 34 -10.74 8.43 3.95
C ASN A 34 -11.38 8.22 2.57
N TYR A 35 -10.71 8.61 1.49
CA TYR A 35 -11.16 8.27 0.15
C TYR A 35 -11.38 6.76 -0.04
N PHE A 36 -10.46 5.92 0.45
CA PHE A 36 -10.67 4.47 0.38
C PHE A 36 -11.80 3.99 1.29
N LYS A 37 -12.03 4.59 2.46
CA LYS A 37 -13.18 4.26 3.32
C LYS A 37 -14.50 4.50 2.56
N ASP A 38 -14.56 5.56 1.78
CA ASP A 38 -15.78 5.97 1.06
C ASP A 38 -16.01 5.17 -0.22
N THR A 39 -14.93 4.71 -0.87
CA THR A 39 -15.00 4.07 -2.20
C THR A 39 -14.76 2.57 -2.21
N LYS A 40 -14.31 1.98 -1.10
CA LYS A 40 -13.92 0.57 -1.00
C LYS A 40 -14.77 -0.18 0.03
N ILE A 41 -14.74 -1.50 -0.08
CA ILE A 41 -15.54 -2.37 0.79
C ILE A 41 -14.89 -2.39 2.19
N LYS A 42 -15.56 -1.77 3.16
CA LYS A 42 -15.18 -1.84 4.57
C LYS A 42 -15.55 -3.19 5.17
N ILE A 43 -14.64 -3.76 5.95
CA ILE A 43 -14.86 -5.05 6.61
C ILE A 43 -14.94 -4.83 8.12
N ASP A 44 -16.06 -5.24 8.69
CA ASP A 44 -16.24 -5.32 10.14
C ASP A 44 -15.55 -6.58 10.71
N ILE A 45 -14.91 -6.42 11.87
CA ILE A 45 -14.30 -7.49 12.65
C ILE A 45 -15.33 -8.57 13.01
N SER A 46 -16.58 -8.18 13.28
CA SER A 46 -17.67 -9.11 13.54
C SER A 46 -17.89 -10.06 12.35
N CYS A 47 -17.85 -9.52 11.12
CA CYS A 47 -17.92 -10.30 9.88
C CYS A 47 -16.70 -11.21 9.72
N ILE A 48 -15.50 -10.75 10.08
CA ILE A 48 -14.27 -11.53 9.93
C ILE A 48 -14.38 -12.85 10.68
N LYS A 49 -14.85 -12.86 11.93
CA LYS A 49 -14.90 -14.06 12.76
C LYS A 49 -15.84 -15.13 12.19
N LYS A 50 -16.98 -14.72 11.62
CA LYS A 50 -18.06 -15.62 11.16
C LYS A 50 -17.93 -16.05 9.69
N GLN A 51 -17.29 -15.24 8.85
CA GLN A 51 -17.32 -15.46 7.40
C GLN A 51 -16.50 -16.69 6.97
N ARG A 52 -17.09 -17.50 6.07
CA ARG A 52 -16.49 -18.69 5.44
C ARG A 52 -16.26 -18.53 3.93
N VAL A 53 -16.80 -17.47 3.32
CA VAL A 53 -16.59 -17.16 1.90
C VAL A 53 -15.12 -16.90 1.61
N ILE A 54 -14.60 -17.54 0.56
CA ILE A 54 -13.26 -17.30 0.06
C ILE A 54 -13.30 -16.15 -0.95
N LEU A 55 -12.73 -15.01 -0.57
CA LEU A 55 -12.53 -13.87 -1.46
C LEU A 55 -11.03 -13.69 -1.70
N SER A 56 -10.63 -13.65 -2.97
CA SER A 56 -9.26 -13.34 -3.37
C SER A 56 -9.15 -11.86 -3.77
N GLY A 57 -8.10 -11.19 -3.32
CA GLY A 57 -7.90 -9.79 -3.65
C GLY A 57 -6.76 -9.10 -2.92
N VAL A 58 -6.78 -7.78 -2.98
CA VAL A 58 -5.85 -6.87 -2.31
C VAL A 58 -6.61 -6.09 -1.24
N TYR A 59 -6.00 -5.93 -0.08
CA TYR A 59 -6.59 -5.24 1.06
C TYR A 59 -5.66 -4.18 1.64
N LEU A 60 -6.28 -3.23 2.33
CA LEU A 60 -5.63 -2.30 3.25
C LEU A 60 -5.99 -2.72 4.68
N MET A 61 -4.96 -2.92 5.50
CA MET A 61 -5.06 -2.94 6.95
C MET A 61 -4.51 -1.62 7.48
N TYR A 62 -5.23 -0.95 8.37
CA TYR A 62 -4.78 0.31 8.95
C TYR A 62 -5.19 0.40 10.42
N CYS A 63 -4.43 1.16 11.20
CA CYS A 63 -4.77 1.51 12.58
C CYS A 63 -5.15 3.00 12.61
N GLU A 64 -6.25 3.29 13.30
CA GLU A 64 -6.77 4.64 13.45
C GLU A 64 -7.13 4.90 14.92
N ILE A 65 -6.51 5.91 15.52
CA ILE A 65 -6.72 6.34 16.90
C ILE A 65 -7.05 7.83 16.85
N ASP A 66 -8.12 8.25 17.52
CA ASP A 66 -8.57 9.66 17.56
C ASP A 66 -8.65 10.29 16.16
N ASN A 67 -9.27 9.57 15.21
CA ASN A 67 -9.40 9.94 13.80
C ASN A 67 -8.08 10.18 13.04
N SER A 68 -6.95 9.77 13.62
CA SER A 68 -5.63 9.88 13.02
C SER A 68 -5.12 8.51 12.57
N ILE A 69 -4.67 8.43 11.33
CA ILE A 69 -4.04 7.21 10.81
C ILE A 69 -2.67 7.02 11.46
N ILE A 70 -2.51 5.94 12.22
CA ILE A 70 -1.25 5.61 12.90
C ILE A 70 -0.33 4.81 11.98
N PHE A 71 -0.90 3.84 11.27
CA PHE A 71 -0.17 3.13 10.23
C PHE A 71 -1.10 2.52 9.17
N SER A 72 -0.49 2.14 8.05
CA SER A 72 -1.11 1.40 6.96
C SER A 72 -0.26 0.20 6.55
N TYR A 73 -0.91 -0.83 6.02
CA TYR A 73 -0.29 -2.01 5.46
C TYR A 73 -1.16 -2.55 4.33
N VAL A 74 -0.55 -2.76 3.17
CA VAL A 74 -1.21 -3.37 2.01
C VAL A 74 -0.79 -4.83 1.93
N GLY A 75 -1.73 -5.72 1.62
CA GLY A 75 -1.39 -7.09 1.29
C GLY A 75 -2.34 -7.68 0.25
N GLU A 76 -1.96 -8.81 -0.31
CA GLU A 76 -2.86 -9.66 -1.10
C GLU A 76 -3.12 -11.01 -0.44
N SER A 77 -4.22 -11.66 -0.82
CA SER A 77 -4.48 -13.05 -0.47
C SER A 77 -5.44 -13.72 -1.44
N ILE A 78 -5.33 -15.04 -1.54
CA ILE A 78 -6.35 -15.91 -2.13
C ILE A 78 -7.58 -16.00 -1.20
N ASP A 79 -7.38 -15.87 0.11
CA ASP A 79 -8.43 -15.88 1.11
C ASP A 79 -8.24 -14.70 2.08
N LEU A 80 -8.91 -13.60 1.76
CA LEU A 80 -8.86 -12.35 2.51
C LEU A 80 -9.31 -12.54 3.96
N PHE A 81 -10.39 -13.28 4.22
CA PHE A 81 -10.92 -13.45 5.58
C PHE A 81 -9.98 -14.28 6.46
N LYS A 82 -9.40 -15.36 5.92
CA LYS A 82 -8.34 -16.11 6.62
C LYS A 82 -7.14 -15.22 6.92
N ARG A 83 -6.74 -14.36 5.96
CA ARG A 83 -5.64 -13.43 6.17
C ARG A 83 -5.95 -12.36 7.23
N PHE A 84 -7.18 -11.85 7.29
CA PHE A 84 -7.59 -10.89 8.32
C PHE A 84 -7.56 -11.52 9.71
N LYS A 85 -8.11 -12.73 9.86
CA LYS A 85 -8.03 -13.52 11.12
C LYS A 85 -6.58 -13.67 11.59
N GLN A 86 -5.66 -14.00 10.68
CA GLN A 86 -4.23 -14.13 11.00
C GLN A 86 -3.60 -12.83 11.52
N HIS A 87 -4.02 -11.67 10.99
CA HIS A 87 -3.51 -10.38 11.48
C HIS A 87 -4.04 -10.03 12.85
N ILE A 88 -5.35 -10.21 13.06
CA ILE A 88 -6.00 -9.98 14.36
C ILE A 88 -5.36 -10.86 15.43
N GLN A 89 -5.30 -12.18 15.20
CA GLN A 89 -4.63 -13.12 16.12
C GLN A 89 -3.15 -12.80 16.30
N GLY A 90 -2.51 -12.27 15.26
CA GLY A 90 -1.12 -11.88 15.27
C GLY A 90 -0.79 -10.72 16.23
N LEU A 91 -1.74 -9.82 16.51
CA LEU A 91 -1.53 -8.66 17.39
C LEU A 91 -1.08 -9.06 18.80
N ASN A 92 -1.53 -10.22 19.29
CA ASN A 92 -1.16 -10.76 20.60
C ASN A 92 0.09 -11.65 20.55
N SER A 93 0.78 -11.72 19.40
CA SER A 93 1.94 -12.60 19.22
C SER A 93 3.28 -11.89 19.41
N ASN A 94 4.31 -12.66 19.77
CA ASN A 94 5.68 -12.16 19.91
C ASN A 94 6.42 -11.89 18.59
N LYS A 95 5.75 -12.02 17.43
CA LYS A 95 6.38 -11.77 16.13
C LYS A 95 6.70 -10.28 15.98
N LYS A 96 7.94 -9.96 15.59
CA LYS A 96 8.49 -8.59 15.49
C LYS A 96 7.53 -7.58 14.85
N LYS A 97 6.90 -7.92 13.72
CA LYS A 97 6.00 -7.00 13.01
C LYS A 97 4.77 -6.60 13.84
N TYR A 98 4.20 -7.54 14.59
CA TYR A 98 3.02 -7.29 15.41
C TYR A 98 3.40 -6.58 16.70
N ARG A 99 4.56 -6.90 17.30
CA ARG A 99 5.13 -6.11 18.41
C ARG A 99 5.29 -4.63 18.06
N ILE A 100 5.69 -4.31 16.82
CA ILE A 100 5.77 -2.92 16.35
C ILE A 100 4.37 -2.31 16.27
N MET A 101 3.38 -3.02 15.73
CA MET A 101 1.98 -2.55 15.67
C MET A 101 1.43 -2.27 17.07
N SER A 102 1.61 -3.19 18.02
CA SER A 102 1.13 -3.02 19.40
C SER A 102 1.84 -1.86 20.12
N LYS A 103 3.14 -1.65 19.88
CA LYS A 103 3.86 -0.47 20.39
C LYS A 103 3.34 0.86 19.82
N LEU A 104 2.77 0.83 18.62
CA LEU A 104 2.08 1.97 18.02
C LEU A 104 0.62 2.10 18.50
N GLY A 105 0.18 1.25 19.45
CA GLY A 105 -1.16 1.29 20.02
C GLY A 105 -2.20 0.44 19.29
N ALA A 106 -1.82 -0.43 18.35
CA ALA A 106 -2.78 -1.30 17.68
C ALA A 106 -3.43 -2.32 18.62
N THR A 107 -4.74 -2.43 18.54
CA THR A 107 -5.60 -3.39 19.24
C THR A 107 -6.62 -3.96 18.27
N GLU A 108 -7.42 -4.93 18.70
CA GLU A 108 -8.57 -5.37 17.90
C GLU A 108 -9.55 -4.21 17.66
N SER A 109 -9.74 -3.28 18.61
CA SER A 109 -10.76 -2.23 18.49
C SER A 109 -10.42 -1.13 17.48
N ASN A 110 -9.14 -0.89 17.18
CA ASN A 110 -8.70 0.20 16.31
C ASN A 110 -8.08 -0.25 14.98
N ILE A 111 -7.86 -1.56 14.80
CA ILE A 111 -7.41 -2.11 13.53
C ILE A 111 -8.59 -2.32 12.59
N LYS A 112 -8.47 -1.81 11.36
CA LYS A 112 -9.54 -1.79 10.37
C LYS A 112 -9.05 -2.38 9.05
N PHE A 113 -9.98 -2.97 8.30
CA PHE A 113 -9.69 -3.59 7.01
C PHE A 113 -10.60 -3.03 5.91
N LEU A 114 -10.01 -2.75 4.74
CA LEU A 114 -10.73 -2.47 3.50
C LEU A 114 -10.30 -3.46 2.42
N ILE A 115 -11.22 -3.93 1.59
CA ILE A 115 -10.90 -4.63 0.35
C ILE A 115 -10.71 -3.58 -0.75
N LEU A 116 -9.47 -3.44 -1.22
CA LEU A 116 -9.11 -2.44 -2.24
C LEU A 116 -9.48 -2.91 -3.65
N SER A 117 -9.36 -4.21 -3.91
CA SER A 117 -9.72 -4.85 -5.18
C SER A 117 -9.96 -6.34 -4.99
N LEU A 118 -10.99 -6.88 -5.62
CA LEU A 118 -11.19 -8.32 -5.78
C LEU A 118 -10.53 -8.77 -7.09
N GLU A 119 -9.69 -9.81 -7.03
CA GLU A 119 -8.98 -10.32 -8.20
C GLU A 119 -8.54 -11.77 -7.93
N LYS A 120 -8.85 -12.68 -8.86
CA LYS A 120 -8.56 -14.11 -8.75
C LYS A 120 -7.20 -14.49 -9.33
N ASP A 121 -6.72 -13.74 -10.32
CA ASP A 121 -5.39 -13.97 -10.88
C ASP A 121 -4.30 -13.48 -9.91
N GLN A 122 -3.33 -14.35 -9.62
CA GLN A 122 -2.26 -14.05 -8.68
C GLN A 122 -1.35 -12.94 -9.20
N SER A 123 -1.01 -12.94 -10.49
CA SER A 123 -0.11 -11.94 -11.06
C SER A 123 -0.73 -10.55 -10.97
N LYS A 124 -1.98 -10.40 -11.41
CA LYS A 124 -2.76 -9.16 -11.30
C LYS A 124 -2.90 -8.70 -9.85
N ARG A 125 -3.18 -9.61 -8.89
CA ARG A 125 -3.18 -9.26 -7.46
C ARG A 125 -1.84 -8.70 -6.98
N LEU A 126 -0.72 -9.31 -7.37
CA LEU A 126 0.61 -8.85 -6.95
C LEU A 126 0.97 -7.49 -7.57
N PHE A 127 0.51 -7.22 -8.80
CA PHE A 127 0.62 -5.90 -9.44
C PHE A 127 -0.24 -4.86 -8.74
N LEU A 128 -1.49 -5.18 -8.41
CA LEU A 128 -2.39 -4.31 -7.64
C LEU A 128 -1.85 -4.05 -6.22
N GLU A 129 -1.30 -5.06 -5.54
CA GLU A 129 -0.62 -4.91 -4.25
C GLU A 129 0.54 -3.92 -4.38
N THR A 130 1.39 -4.09 -5.38
CA THR A 130 2.51 -3.17 -5.67
C THR A 130 1.99 -1.75 -5.89
N TYR A 131 0.94 -1.59 -6.71
CA TYR A 131 0.31 -0.31 -6.99
C TYR A 131 -0.16 0.40 -5.70
N TYR A 132 -0.94 -0.28 -4.87
CA TYR A 132 -1.45 0.29 -3.63
C TYR A 132 -0.34 0.56 -2.60
N ILE A 133 0.73 -0.26 -2.56
CA ILE A 133 1.91 0.03 -1.74
C ILE A 133 2.53 1.37 -2.14
N TYR A 134 2.68 1.68 -3.43
CA TYR A 134 3.25 2.97 -3.86
C TYR A 134 2.33 4.15 -3.57
N ILE A 135 1.01 3.96 -3.70
CA ILE A 135 0.03 4.98 -3.35
C ILE A 135 0.11 5.30 -1.86
N LEU A 136 0.10 4.29 -0.99
CA LEU A 136 0.16 4.46 0.47
C LEU A 136 1.58 4.62 1.02
N ARG A 137 2.60 4.63 0.15
CA ARG A 137 4.01 4.67 0.58
C ARG A 137 4.29 5.94 1.37
N SER A 138 4.70 5.77 2.62
CA SER A 138 5.32 6.75 3.51
C SER A 138 6.24 5.99 4.45
N LYS A 139 7.41 6.56 4.77
CA LYS A 139 8.34 5.93 5.72
C LYS A 139 7.83 6.01 7.16
N ARG A 140 6.97 6.98 7.46
CA ARG A 140 6.33 7.20 8.77
C ARG A 140 5.13 6.27 8.98
N TYR A 141 4.27 6.13 7.96
CA TYR A 141 2.96 5.49 8.12
C TYR A 141 2.88 4.07 7.56
N ASN A 142 3.61 3.74 6.49
CA ASN A 142 3.40 2.47 5.81
C ASN A 142 4.35 1.38 6.32
N MET A 143 3.78 0.24 6.72
CA MET A 143 4.52 -0.88 7.29
C MET A 143 5.03 -1.89 6.25
N ASN A 144 4.72 -1.71 4.96
CA ASN A 144 5.26 -2.60 3.93
C ASN A 144 6.77 -2.41 3.80
N THR A 145 7.54 -3.43 4.17
CA THR A 145 9.00 -3.43 4.03
C THR A 145 9.47 -3.77 2.61
N LYS A 146 8.59 -4.36 1.79
CA LYS A 146 8.86 -4.72 0.39
C LYS A 146 7.87 -3.99 -0.51
N LEU A 147 8.39 -3.45 -1.60
CA LEU A 147 7.60 -2.76 -2.63
C LEU A 147 7.01 -3.71 -3.65
N VAL A 148 7.62 -4.89 -3.81
CA VAL A 148 7.16 -5.98 -4.66
C VAL A 148 7.28 -7.27 -3.89
N SER A 149 6.24 -8.09 -3.93
CA SER A 149 6.26 -9.42 -3.35
C SER A 149 7.27 -10.32 -4.06
N LYS A 150 7.98 -11.16 -3.31
CA LYS A 150 8.92 -12.15 -3.90
C LYS A 150 8.21 -13.19 -4.79
N ARG A 151 6.88 -13.31 -4.67
CA ARG A 151 6.05 -14.17 -5.52
C ARG A 151 5.79 -13.58 -6.90
N ALA A 152 6.09 -12.30 -7.10
CA ALA A 152 5.93 -11.65 -8.38
C ALA A 152 7.09 -12.06 -9.31
N LYS A 153 6.76 -12.92 -10.28
CA LYS A 153 7.68 -13.46 -11.29
C LYS A 153 7.47 -12.75 -12.62
N CYS A 154 8.54 -12.63 -13.39
CA CYS A 154 8.47 -12.22 -14.77
C CYS A 154 7.58 -13.20 -15.56
N SER A 155 6.68 -12.70 -16.41
CA SER A 155 5.83 -13.53 -17.29
C SER A 155 6.65 -14.48 -18.17
N ASN A 156 7.84 -14.04 -18.58
CA ASN A 156 8.75 -14.80 -19.42
C ASN A 156 9.72 -15.68 -18.59
N ASN A 157 9.39 -15.96 -17.33
CA ASN A 157 10.15 -16.81 -16.41
C ASN A 157 11.62 -16.41 -16.15
N HIS A 158 12.04 -15.19 -16.50
CA HIS A 158 13.38 -14.66 -16.23
C HIS A 158 13.69 -14.37 -14.73
N GLY A 159 12.87 -14.87 -13.79
CA GLY A 159 13.06 -14.69 -12.36
C GLY A 159 12.19 -13.59 -11.73
N ASN A 160 12.63 -13.08 -10.57
CA ASN A 160 11.84 -12.15 -9.75
C ASN A 160 11.76 -10.76 -10.36
N MET A 161 10.67 -10.05 -10.04
CA MET A 161 10.52 -8.64 -10.40
C MET A 161 11.04 -7.71 -9.30
N TYR A 162 11.43 -6.49 -9.69
CA TYR A 162 11.65 -5.36 -8.80
C TYR A 162 10.89 -4.15 -9.32
N SER A 163 10.57 -3.20 -8.45
CA SER A 163 9.92 -1.96 -8.84
C SER A 163 10.66 -0.73 -8.34
N ARG A 164 10.42 0.39 -9.01
CA ARG A 164 10.82 1.73 -8.54
C ARG A 164 9.78 2.77 -8.93
N LEU A 165 9.66 3.81 -8.12
CA LEU A 165 8.94 5.02 -8.51
C LEU A 165 9.77 5.77 -9.55
N ASN A 166 9.12 6.30 -10.58
CA ASN A 166 9.79 7.07 -11.63
C ASN A 166 8.88 8.20 -12.14
N ASN A 167 9.50 9.26 -12.67
CA ASN A 167 8.81 10.28 -13.46
C ASN A 167 9.22 10.12 -14.92
N LEU A 168 8.43 9.36 -15.69
CA LEU A 168 8.79 8.99 -17.06
C LEU A 168 8.64 10.13 -18.06
N GLN A 169 7.80 11.14 -17.77
CA GLN A 169 7.64 12.32 -18.61
C GLN A 169 8.32 13.51 -17.94
N LYS A 170 9.55 13.81 -18.34
CA LYS A 170 10.29 14.95 -17.78
C LYS A 170 9.62 16.30 -18.03
N ALA A 171 8.83 16.41 -19.11
CA ALA A 171 8.09 17.62 -19.47
C ALA A 171 6.78 17.83 -18.68
N LYS A 172 6.16 16.75 -18.18
CA LYS A 172 4.91 16.80 -17.39
C LYS A 172 5.03 15.86 -16.21
N PHE A 173 4.89 16.38 -14.99
CA PHE A 173 4.99 15.56 -13.79
C PHE A 173 4.01 14.37 -13.83
N ARG A 174 4.54 13.15 -13.99
CA ARG A 174 3.75 11.93 -14.10
C ARG A 174 4.40 10.79 -13.32
N LEU A 175 3.80 10.45 -12.19
CA LEU A 175 4.28 9.31 -11.40
C LEU A 175 3.90 7.98 -12.04
N SER A 176 4.91 7.14 -12.22
CA SER A 176 4.75 5.76 -12.69
C SER A 176 5.55 4.81 -11.79
N ILE A 177 5.04 3.59 -11.64
CA ILE A 177 5.76 2.46 -11.07
C ILE A 177 6.37 1.71 -12.25
N TYR A 178 7.69 1.71 -12.30
CA TYR A 178 8.42 0.90 -13.25
C TYR A 178 8.65 -0.47 -12.62
N ILE A 179 8.17 -1.54 -13.24
CA ILE A 179 8.38 -2.91 -12.81
C ILE A 179 9.28 -3.58 -13.83
N LYS A 180 10.36 -4.20 -13.37
CA LYS A 180 11.33 -4.85 -14.25
C LYS A 180 11.67 -6.22 -13.72
N CYS A 181 11.89 -7.15 -14.63
CA CYS A 181 12.61 -8.37 -14.29
C CYS A 181 14.00 -8.00 -13.75
N ARG A 182 14.46 -8.68 -12.69
CA ARG A 182 15.82 -8.51 -12.15
C ARG A 182 16.90 -8.79 -13.18
N ASN A 183 16.67 -9.72 -14.11
CA ASN A 183 17.58 -10.03 -15.21
C ASN A 183 17.53 -8.98 -16.33
N LYS A 184 16.77 -7.88 -16.14
CA LYS A 184 16.69 -6.69 -17.01
C LYS A 184 16.09 -6.93 -18.41
N LEU A 185 15.59 -8.12 -18.72
CA LEU A 185 15.05 -8.49 -20.04
C LEU A 185 13.62 -8.01 -20.28
N CYS A 186 12.77 -7.97 -19.25
CA CYS A 186 11.37 -7.59 -19.36
C CYS A 186 11.07 -6.34 -18.51
N LYS A 187 10.20 -5.47 -19.02
CA LYS A 187 9.78 -4.24 -18.35
C LYS A 187 8.29 -4.01 -18.52
N GLU A 188 7.67 -3.54 -17.45
CA GLU A 188 6.29 -3.08 -17.39
C GLU A 188 6.23 -1.74 -16.69
N VAL A 189 5.21 -0.95 -17.03
CA VAL A 189 4.99 0.38 -16.46
C VAL A 189 3.55 0.50 -16.00
N ILE A 190 3.35 0.76 -14.72
CA ILE A 190 2.05 1.10 -14.15
C ILE A 190 2.01 2.61 -13.93
N ASN A 191 1.07 3.31 -14.56
CA ASN A 191 0.90 4.75 -14.36
C ASN A 191 0.06 5.01 -13.11
N ILE A 192 0.59 5.77 -12.15
CA ILE A 192 -0.11 6.15 -10.92
C ILE A 192 -0.90 7.45 -11.10
N SER A 193 -0.47 8.29 -12.05
CA SER A 193 -1.03 9.62 -12.33
C SER A 193 -2.50 9.65 -12.75
N HIS A 194 -3.13 8.50 -13.04
CA HIS A 194 -4.53 8.45 -13.47
C HIS A 194 -5.52 8.61 -12.32
N ASN A 195 -5.08 8.49 -11.06
CA ASN A 195 -5.94 8.78 -9.92
C ASN A 195 -5.84 10.27 -9.52
N LYS A 196 -6.89 11.05 -9.78
CA LYS A 196 -6.94 12.51 -9.52
C LYS A 196 -6.96 12.88 -8.03
N GLU A 197 -7.20 11.93 -7.11
CA GLU A 197 -7.29 12.22 -5.68
C GLU A 197 -5.94 12.37 -4.98
N LEU A 198 -4.89 11.83 -5.61
CA LEU A 198 -3.53 11.84 -5.10
C LEU A 198 -3.08 13.29 -4.87
N LEU A 199 -2.81 13.63 -3.61
CA LEU A 199 -2.47 14.98 -3.17
C LEU A 199 -1.24 15.55 -3.87
N TYR A 200 -0.29 14.70 -4.27
CA TYR A 200 0.86 15.14 -5.06
C TYR A 200 0.54 15.58 -6.49
N ASN A 201 -0.64 15.26 -7.04
CA ASN A 201 -1.08 15.85 -8.31
C ASN A 201 -1.44 17.34 -8.15
N ARG A 202 -1.53 17.82 -6.90
CA ARG A 202 -1.85 19.22 -6.54
C ARG A 202 -0.62 19.99 -6.02
N ILE A 203 0.52 19.32 -5.82
CA ILE A 203 1.83 19.90 -5.49
C ILE A 203 2.52 20.30 -6.79
#